data_AF-A0A0A8YIJ1-F1
#
_entry.id   AF-A0A0A8YIJ1-F1
#
_cell.length_a   1.000
_cell.length_b   1.000
_cell.length_c   1.000
_cell.angle_alpha   90.00
_cell.angle_beta   90.00
_cell.angle_gamma   90.00
#
_symmetry.space_group_name_H-M   'P 1'
#
loop_
_entity.id
_entity.type
_entity.pdbx_description
1 polymer ?
#
loop_
_entity_poly.entity_id
_entity_poly.type
_entity_poly.pdbx_seq_one_letter_code
_entity_poly.pdbx_strand_id
1 'polypeptide(L)'
;MSIPLEATVTVRHKEGSRDFHGRFYAHMEYMGEDEVLLLDSKDSKVTIMSDGCILLSRRVVLVEERDELTLGVKAWPTCRDGNKDAVEGRATFHAKIHSRSDGSFDLGFCKMDISVAWSVLV
;
A
#
# COMPACT_ATOMS: atom_id res chain seq x y z
N MET A 1 -21.91 -1.11 -18.01
CA MET A 1 -20.77 -2.02 -18.24
C MET A 1 -19.57 -1.32 -17.66
N SER A 2 -19.01 -1.85 -16.57
CA SER A 2 -17.76 -1.37 -15.97
C SER A 2 -16.60 -2.13 -16.60
N ILE A 3 -15.49 -1.45 -16.82
CA ILE A 3 -14.27 -2.06 -17.36
C ILE A 3 -13.42 -2.51 -16.17
N PRO A 4 -13.08 -3.81 -16.06
CA PRO A 4 -12.14 -4.27 -15.04
C PRO A 4 -10.72 -3.79 -15.37
N LEU A 5 -10.04 -3.27 -14.36
CA LEU A 5 -8.69 -2.73 -14.46
C LEU A 5 -7.77 -3.45 -13.47
N GLU A 6 -6.57 -3.80 -13.93
CA GLU A 6 -5.48 -4.17 -13.04
C GLU A 6 -4.82 -2.91 -12.49
N ALA A 7 -4.69 -2.85 -11.17
CA ALA A 7 -3.90 -1.84 -10.46
C ALA A 7 -2.64 -2.50 -9.92
N THR A 8 -1.50 -2.22 -10.57
CA THR A 8 -0.19 -2.70 -10.12
C THR A 8 0.43 -1.70 -9.15
N VAL A 9 0.50 -2.09 -7.89
CA VAL A 9 0.96 -1.30 -6.76
C VAL A 9 2.45 -1.51 -6.51
N THR A 10 3.17 -0.40 -6.40
CA THR A 10 4.56 -0.35 -5.93
C THR A 10 4.65 0.62 -4.76
N VAL A 11 5.34 0.22 -3.69
CA VAL A 11 5.63 1.08 -2.55
C VAL A 11 7.15 1.15 -2.36
N ARG A 12 7.68 2.35 -2.18
CA ARG A 12 9.12 2.58 -1.96
C ARG A 12 9.34 3.38 -0.71
N HIS A 13 10.33 2.99 0.08
CA HIS A 13 10.85 3.82 1.16
C HIS A 13 11.42 5.11 0.59
N LYS A 14 11.06 6.24 1.20
CA LYS A 14 11.55 7.57 0.82
C LYS A 14 12.51 8.12 1.87
N GLU A 15 12.04 8.22 3.11
CA GLU A 15 12.80 8.78 4.22
C GLU A 15 12.31 8.26 5.58
N GLY A 16 13.10 8.48 6.63
CA GLY A 16 12.80 8.05 7.99
C GLY A 16 13.21 6.61 8.29
N SER A 17 12.65 6.07 9.38
CA SER A 17 13.03 4.75 9.90
C SER A 17 12.63 3.63 8.94
N ARG A 18 13.56 2.69 8.75
CA ARG A 18 13.31 1.42 8.06
C ARG A 18 12.91 0.32 9.04
N ASP A 19 12.99 0.58 10.35
CA ASP A 19 12.84 -0.42 11.42
C ASP A 19 11.41 -0.45 11.98
N PHE A 20 10.55 -1.16 11.28
CA PHE A 20 9.15 -1.36 11.64
C PHE A 20 8.63 -2.68 11.06
N HIS A 21 7.60 -3.23 11.70
CA HIS A 21 6.74 -4.22 11.07
C HIS A 21 5.50 -3.53 10.49
N GLY A 22 4.88 -4.14 9.49
CA GLY A 22 3.80 -3.49 8.76
C GLY A 22 2.86 -4.44 8.02
N ARG A 23 1.61 -4.01 7.94
CA ARG A 23 0.53 -4.63 7.18
C ARG A 23 0.05 -3.65 6.12
N PHE A 24 0.22 -4.00 4.85
CA PHE A 24 -0.21 -3.21 3.70
C PHE A 24 -1.43 -3.85 3.08
N TYR A 25 -2.42 -3.03 2.74
CA TYR A 25 -3.68 -3.51 2.20
C TYR A 25 -4.20 -2.58 1.10
N ALA A 26 -5.07 -3.15 0.28
CA ALA A 26 -5.90 -2.45 -0.66
C ALA A 26 -7.36 -2.62 -0.25
N HIS A 27 -8.15 -1.58 -0.47
CA HIS A 27 -9.56 -1.52 -0.13
C HIS A 27 -10.32 -0.78 -1.24
N MET A 28 -11.52 -1.26 -1.53
CA MET A 28 -12.49 -0.66 -2.41
C MET A 28 -13.81 -0.55 -1.65
N GLU A 29 -14.60 0.48 -1.90
CA GLU A 29 -15.80 0.77 -1.11
C GLU A 29 -16.77 -0.42 -1.04
N TYR A 30 -16.95 -1.15 -2.13
CA TYR A 30 -17.85 -2.30 -2.21
C TYR A 30 -17.45 -3.47 -1.29
N MET A 31 -16.21 -3.49 -0.76
CA MET A 31 -15.72 -4.54 0.13
C MET A 31 -16.23 -4.39 1.58
N GLY A 32 -16.82 -3.24 1.94
CA GLY A 32 -17.23 -3.00 3.33
C GLY A 32 -16.04 -3.01 4.28
N GLU A 33 -16.04 -3.94 5.25
CA GLU A 33 -14.94 -4.10 6.22
C GLU A 33 -13.80 -5.01 5.73
N ASP A 34 -14.00 -5.72 4.61
CA ASP A 34 -12.99 -6.62 4.05
C ASP A 34 -11.88 -5.85 3.34
N GLU A 35 -10.67 -6.42 3.30
CA GLU A 35 -9.51 -5.82 2.65
C GLU A 35 -8.70 -6.86 1.85
N VAL A 36 -8.05 -6.41 0.78
CA VAL A 36 -7.07 -7.22 0.06
C VAL A 36 -5.70 -7.02 0.69
N LEU A 37 -5.19 -8.07 1.34
CA LEU A 37 -3.85 -8.04 1.93
C LEU A 37 -2.75 -8.04 0.85
N LEU A 38 -1.90 -7.01 0.86
CA LEU A 38 -0.75 -6.87 -0.04
C LEU A 38 0.54 -7.39 0.60
N LEU A 39 0.70 -7.16 1.90
CA LEU A 39 1.81 -7.64 2.71
C LEU A 39 1.38 -7.69 4.18
N ASP A 40 1.81 -8.73 4.89
CA ASP A 40 1.80 -8.78 6.34
C ASP A 40 3.15 -9.32 6.80
N SER A 41 3.98 -8.44 7.39
CA SER A 41 5.30 -8.84 7.89
C SER A 41 5.22 -9.55 9.24
N LYS A 42 4.04 -9.61 9.87
CA LYS A 42 3.84 -10.13 11.23
C LYS A 42 4.80 -9.46 12.20
N ASP A 43 5.49 -10.23 13.05
CA ASP A 43 6.51 -9.73 13.97
C ASP A 43 7.87 -9.49 13.30
N SER A 44 7.99 -9.79 12.01
CA SER A 44 9.22 -9.52 11.25
C SER A 44 9.23 -8.09 10.70
N LYS A 45 10.43 -7.56 10.55
CA LYS A 45 10.65 -6.28 9.88
C LYS A 45 10.19 -6.33 8.42
N VAL A 46 9.61 -5.24 7.94
CA VAL A 46 9.30 -5.09 6.52
C VAL A 46 10.58 -5.19 5.69
N THR A 47 10.58 -6.05 4.67
CA THR A 47 11.72 -6.20 3.77
C THR A 47 11.75 -5.04 2.77
N ILE A 48 12.78 -4.20 2.88
CA ILE A 48 13.04 -3.08 1.98
C ILE A 48 14.32 -3.36 1.21
N MET A 49 14.19 -3.51 -0.11
CA MET A 49 15.27 -3.81 -1.04
C MET A 49 16.32 -2.68 -1.10
N SER A 50 17.46 -2.96 -1.73
CA SER A 50 18.55 -1.99 -1.89
C SER A 50 18.14 -0.75 -2.70
N ASP A 51 17.21 -0.90 -3.63
CA ASP A 51 16.62 0.18 -4.43
C ASP A 51 15.48 0.93 -3.70
N GLY A 52 15.19 0.57 -2.45
CA GLY A 52 14.14 1.16 -1.64
C GLY A 52 12.76 0.54 -1.84
N CYS A 53 12.57 -0.40 -2.77
CA CYS A 53 11.28 -1.06 -2.98
C CYS A 53 10.91 -1.92 -1.77
N ILE A 54 9.67 -1.78 -1.31
CA ILE A 54 9.10 -2.67 -0.29
C ILE A 54 8.60 -3.93 -0.98
N LEU A 55 9.02 -5.10 -0.47
CA LEU A 55 8.66 -6.38 -1.05
C LEU A 55 7.23 -6.78 -0.63
N LEU A 56 6.24 -6.40 -1.44
CA LEU A 56 4.87 -6.86 -1.27
C LEU A 56 4.70 -8.31 -1.73
N SER A 57 3.90 -9.08 -0.98
CA SER A 57 3.51 -10.46 -1.33
C SER A 57 2.52 -10.49 -2.51
N ARG A 58 1.63 -9.49 -2.58
CA ARG A 58 0.73 -9.25 -3.70
C ARG A 58 0.88 -7.80 -4.16
N ARG A 59 0.96 -7.60 -5.48
CA ARG A 59 1.15 -6.28 -6.09
C ARG A 59 0.02 -5.87 -7.02
N VAL A 60 -0.80 -6.80 -7.48
CA VAL A 60 -1.88 -6.53 -8.42
C VAL A 60 -3.21 -6.71 -7.71
N VAL A 61 -4.11 -5.74 -7.88
CA VAL A 61 -5.51 -5.80 -7.43
C VAL A 61 -6.43 -5.41 -8.58
N LEU A 62 -7.64 -5.97 -8.58
CA LEU A 62 -8.67 -5.72 -9.60
C LEU A 62 -9.57 -4.57 -9.13
N VAL A 63 -9.76 -3.57 -9.98
CA VAL A 63 -10.56 -2.37 -9.68
C VAL A 63 -11.49 -2.11 -10.86
N GLU A 64 -12.72 -1.68 -10.63
CA GLU A 64 -13.57 -1.20 -11.73
C GLU A 64 -13.20 0.25 -12.09
N GLU A 65 -13.32 0.61 -13.38
CA GLU A 65 -12.95 1.95 -13.91
C GLU A 65 -13.52 3.14 -13.13
N ARG A 66 -14.68 2.98 -12.48
CA ARG A 66 -15.38 4.05 -11.76
C ARG A 66 -15.14 4.03 -10.25
N ASP A 67 -14.42 3.03 -9.78
CA ASP A 67 -14.15 2.85 -8.36
C ASP A 67 -12.88 3.58 -7.93
N GLU A 68 -12.75 3.73 -6.63
CA GLU A 68 -11.53 4.19 -6.00
C GLU A 68 -10.78 3.02 -5.37
N LEU A 69 -9.47 3.03 -5.53
CA LEU A 69 -8.54 2.17 -4.80
C LEU A 69 -7.98 2.96 -3.63
N THR A 70 -8.31 2.54 -2.40
CA THR A 70 -7.63 3.01 -1.19
C THR A 70 -6.53 2.03 -0.82
N LEU A 71 -5.29 2.51 -0.82
CA LEU A 71 -4.15 1.79 -0.28
C LEU A 71 -3.92 2.24 1.16
N GLY A 72 -3.64 1.29 2.05
CA GLY A 72 -3.34 1.58 3.43
C GLY A 72 -2.16 0.79 3.96
N VAL A 73 -1.57 1.33 5.01
CA VAL A 73 -0.52 0.68 5.80
C VAL A 73 -0.80 0.88 7.28
N LYS A 74 -0.78 -0.21 8.04
CA LYS A 74 -0.63 -0.18 9.51
C LYS A 74 0.80 -0.55 9.81
N ALA A 75 1.52 0.31 10.52
CA ALA A 75 2.92 0.10 10.83
C ALA A 75 3.22 0.32 12.31
N TRP A 76 4.11 -0.50 12.83
CA TRP A 76 4.50 -0.48 14.23
C TRP A 76 6.02 -0.27 14.31
N PRO A 77 6.45 0.91 14.77
CA PRO A 77 7.87 1.22 14.91
C PRO A 77 8.52 0.30 15.93
N THR A 78 9.66 -0.30 15.59
CA THR A 78 10.46 -1.04 16.58
C THR A 78 11.07 -0.03 17.55
N CYS A 79 10.63 -0.04 18.81
CA CYS A 79 11.14 0.83 19.87
C CYS A 79 11.75 -0.01 21.01
N ARG A 80 12.76 0.54 21.71
CA ARG A 80 13.34 -0.10 22.91
C ARG A 80 12.43 -0.01 24.13
N ASP A 81 11.57 1.01 24.20
CA ASP A 81 10.82 1.37 25.42
C ASP A 81 9.37 0.81 25.45
N GLY A 82 9.08 -0.23 24.69
CA GLY A 82 7.79 -0.94 24.71
C GLY A 82 7.02 -0.90 23.39
N ASN A 83 5.81 -1.47 23.41
CA ASN A 83 4.92 -1.58 22.26
C ASN A 83 4.25 -0.22 21.99
N LYS A 84 4.54 0.41 20.85
CA LYS A 84 3.78 1.57 20.38
C LYS A 84 2.56 1.11 19.61
N ASP A 85 1.47 1.85 19.73
CA ASP A 85 0.28 1.64 18.91
C ASP A 85 0.61 1.71 17.42
N ALA A 86 -0.19 1.02 16.61
CA ALA A 86 -0.05 1.06 15.17
C ALA A 86 -0.26 2.49 14.67
N VAL A 87 0.63 2.97 13.80
CA VAL A 87 0.41 4.18 13.02
C VAL A 87 -0.16 3.77 11.67
N GLU A 88 -1.27 4.39 11.30
CA GLU A 88 -1.97 4.10 10.05
C GLU A 88 -1.80 5.23 9.04
N GLY A 89 -1.49 4.87 7.79
CA GLY A 89 -1.46 5.78 6.65
C GLY A 89 -2.37 5.27 5.55
N ARG A 90 -3.04 6.17 4.83
CA ARG A 90 -3.92 5.85 3.70
C ARG A 90 -3.68 6.79 2.52
N ALA A 91 -3.88 6.29 1.32
CA ALA A 91 -3.86 7.06 0.08
C ALA A 91 -4.90 6.50 -0.89
N THR A 92 -5.74 7.37 -1.44
CA THR A 92 -6.85 6.98 -2.32
C THR A 92 -6.58 7.43 -3.74
N PHE A 93 -6.88 6.55 -4.70
CA PHE A 93 -6.61 6.75 -6.12
C PHE A 93 -7.85 6.41 -6.93
N HIS A 94 -8.26 7.34 -7.80
CA HIS A 94 -9.31 7.06 -8.77
C HIS A 94 -8.75 6.14 -9.86
N ALA A 95 -9.50 5.10 -10.21
CA ALA A 95 -9.12 4.17 -11.25
C ALA A 95 -9.04 4.88 -12.62
N LYS A 96 -8.15 4.40 -13.49
CA LYS A 96 -7.89 4.97 -14.83
C LYS A 96 -7.71 3.86 -15.85
N ILE A 97 -8.30 4.00 -17.04
CA ILE A 97 -8.15 3.01 -18.13
C ILE A 97 -6.67 2.73 -18.45
N HIS A 98 -5.82 3.76 -18.38
CA HIS A 98 -4.39 3.68 -18.60
C HIS A 98 -3.67 4.76 -17.79
N SER A 99 -2.34 4.73 -17.78
CA SER A 99 -1.43 5.66 -17.09
C SER A 99 -1.09 5.23 -15.65
N ARG A 100 -0.51 6.17 -14.89
CA ARG A 100 -0.02 5.99 -13.54
C ARG A 100 -0.67 7.01 -12.60
N SER A 101 -0.87 6.61 -11.36
CA SER A 101 -1.19 7.50 -10.24
C SER A 101 -0.09 7.35 -9.19
N ASP A 102 0.36 8.48 -8.63
CA ASP A 102 1.41 8.51 -7.62
C ASP A 102 0.85 9.15 -6.33
N GLY A 103 1.34 8.70 -5.19
CA GLY A 103 0.92 9.17 -3.86
C GLY A 103 1.97 8.84 -2.81
N SER A 104 1.64 9.00 -1.53
CA SER A 104 2.57 8.70 -0.45
C SER A 104 1.89 8.32 0.85
N PHE A 105 2.57 7.53 1.67
CA PHE A 105 2.28 7.41 3.10
C PHE A 105 3.24 8.31 3.89
N ASP A 106 2.70 9.05 4.86
CA ASP A 106 3.48 9.76 5.87
C ASP A 106 3.02 9.30 7.26
N LEU A 107 3.88 8.52 7.93
CA LEU A 107 3.61 7.95 9.24
C LEU A 107 4.30 8.75 10.36
N GLY A 108 4.86 9.92 10.05
CA GLY A 108 5.69 10.73 10.94
C GLY A 108 7.08 10.16 11.19
N PHE A 109 7.22 8.86 11.43
CA PHE A 109 8.51 8.19 11.62
C PHE A 109 9.11 7.63 10.31
N CYS A 110 8.28 7.41 9.29
CA CYS A 110 8.67 6.84 8.01
C CYS A 110 7.75 7.40 6.92
N LYS A 111 8.34 7.77 5.77
CA LYS A 111 7.60 8.17 4.58
C LYS A 111 7.89 7.23 3.42
N MET A 112 6.85 6.96 2.64
CA MET A 112 6.91 6.02 1.53
C MET A 112 6.21 6.63 0.32
N ASP A 113 6.80 6.48 -0.86
CA ASP A 113 6.16 6.84 -2.12
C ASP A 113 5.39 5.62 -2.65
N ILE A 114 4.20 5.88 -3.19
CA ILE A 114 3.28 4.89 -3.76
C ILE A 114 3.15 5.19 -5.25
N SER A 115 3.13 4.15 -6.06
CA SER A 115 2.82 4.23 -7.47
C SER A 115 1.86 3.13 -7.86
N VAL A 116 0.81 3.51 -8.59
CA VAL A 116 -0.21 2.60 -9.12
C VAL A 116 -0.20 2.72 -10.64
N ALA A 117 0.22 1.66 -11.32
CA ALA A 117 0.11 1.56 -12.77
C ALA A 117 -1.20 0.86 -13.13
N TRP A 118 -1.95 1.45 -14.06
CA TRP A 118 -3.26 0.98 -14.46
C TRP A 118 -3.24 0.38 -15.86
N SER A 119 -3.93 -0.74 -16.03
CA SER A 119 -4.17 -1.37 -17.33
C SER A 119 -5.53 -2.03 -17.38
N VAL A 120 -6.13 -2.05 -18.56
CA VAL A 120 -7.35 -2.83 -18.83
C VAL A 120 -7.02 -4.31 -18.69
N LEU A 121 -7.86 -5.03 -17.94
CA LEU A 121 -7.82 -6.48 -17.93
C LEU A 121 -8.50 -6.99 -19.21
N VAL A 122 -7.71 -7.57 -20.12
CA VAL A 122 -8.17 -8.10 -21.43
C VAL A 122 -8.35 -9.61 -21.43
#